data_AF-A0A519I2K8-F1
#
_entry.id   AF-A0A519I2K8-F1
#
_cell.length_a   1.000
_cell.length_b   1.000
_cell.length_c   1.000
_cell.angle_alpha   90.00
_cell.angle_beta   90.00
_cell.angle_gamma   90.00
#
_symmetry.space_group_name_H-M   'P 1'
#
loop_
_entity.id
_entity.type
_entity.pdbx_description
1 polymer ?
#
loop_
_entity_poly.entity_id
_entity_poly.type
_entity_poly.pdbx_seq_one_letter_code
_entity_poly.pdbx_strand_id
1 'polypeptide(L)'
;MTKTTASSLTLNPGRVSLAALRSIYAAPVQLSLDPSARALMQASLATVQRIVDEDQVVYGINTGFGKLASTKIAHERLAELQRNLVLSHSVGTGDALADDVVRLILATKAISLARGHSGIRPEIVDALLAMANANVLPVIPAKGSVGASGDLAPLAHLACVLIGEGQAKVNGTVVSGAEAMRSIGLAPFVLGPKEGLALLNGTQVSTSLALAGLFGAESVFAAALVAGCLSLEAIKGSVKPFDARIHEARGQAGQIAVAAAVRALLDGSAIDTSHPNCGRVQDPYSIRCVPQVMGACLDNLHHAARVLTIEANAASDNPLVFDNGDVISGGNFHAEPVAFVADIIALAVAEIGAISERRLSLLLDPGLSGLPAFLILDSGVNSGFMIAQVTAAALAAENQCLANPSSVTSLPTSANQEDHVSMATYGARRLG
;
A
#
# COMPACT_ATOMS: atom_id res chain seq x y z
N MET A 1 -31.83 -11.48 -9.93
CA MET A 1 -30.54 -11.02 -9.39
C MET A 1 -29.45 -11.86 -10.03
N THR A 2 -28.84 -11.37 -11.09
CA THR A 2 -27.67 -12.00 -11.71
C THR A 2 -26.54 -11.99 -10.68
N LYS A 3 -26.17 -13.18 -10.17
CA LYS A 3 -24.92 -13.37 -9.42
C LYS A 3 -23.80 -12.93 -10.37
N THR A 4 -23.28 -11.72 -10.19
CA THR A 4 -22.00 -11.32 -10.76
C THR A 4 -21.01 -12.36 -10.24
N THR A 5 -20.51 -13.22 -11.11
CA THR A 5 -19.46 -14.19 -10.76
C THR A 5 -18.26 -13.38 -10.30
N ALA A 6 -18.00 -13.38 -8.99
CA ALA A 6 -16.83 -12.74 -8.43
C ALA A 6 -15.60 -13.29 -9.15
N SER A 7 -14.71 -12.41 -9.63
CA SER A 7 -13.50 -12.87 -10.31
C SER A 7 -12.68 -13.74 -9.36
N SER A 8 -12.14 -14.85 -9.87
CA SER A 8 -11.29 -15.74 -9.09
C SER A 8 -9.82 -15.51 -9.42
N LEU A 9 -8.96 -15.52 -8.41
CA LEU A 9 -7.52 -15.38 -8.52
C LEU A 9 -6.83 -16.52 -7.77
N THR A 10 -5.92 -17.19 -8.46
CA THR A 10 -4.98 -18.14 -7.84
C THR A 10 -3.69 -17.40 -7.51
N LEU A 11 -3.37 -17.34 -6.23
CA LEU A 11 -2.20 -16.70 -5.68
C LEU A 11 -1.02 -17.68 -5.74
N ASN A 12 -0.04 -17.40 -6.58
CA ASN A 12 1.24 -18.10 -6.60
C ASN A 12 2.23 -17.33 -5.71
N PRO A 13 2.55 -17.81 -4.49
CA PRO A 13 3.38 -17.07 -3.54
C PRO A 13 4.75 -16.73 -4.11
N GLY A 14 5.16 -15.46 -4.02
CA GLY A 14 6.40 -15.00 -4.62
C GLY A 14 6.24 -14.45 -6.05
N ARG A 15 5.07 -14.62 -6.69
CA ARG A 15 4.82 -14.27 -8.10
C ARG A 15 3.46 -13.58 -8.32
N VAL A 16 2.80 -13.10 -7.27
CA VAL A 16 1.55 -12.36 -7.41
C VAL A 16 1.81 -11.01 -8.06
N SER A 17 1.14 -10.72 -9.17
CA SER A 17 1.35 -9.48 -9.93
C SER A 17 0.68 -8.26 -9.29
N LEU A 18 1.18 -7.07 -9.60
CA LEU A 18 0.55 -5.82 -9.17
C LEU A 18 -0.92 -5.70 -9.63
N ALA A 19 -1.25 -6.22 -10.81
CA ALA A 19 -2.61 -6.24 -11.33
C ALA A 19 -3.55 -7.12 -10.49
N ALA A 20 -3.06 -8.28 -10.01
CA ALA A 20 -3.80 -9.13 -9.10
C ALA A 20 -4.02 -8.42 -7.74
N LEU A 21 -2.99 -7.78 -7.21
CA LEU A 21 -3.10 -6.97 -5.98
C LEU A 21 -4.12 -5.84 -6.13
N ARG A 22 -4.10 -5.10 -7.25
CA ARG A 22 -5.12 -4.07 -7.54
C ARG A 22 -6.53 -4.64 -7.60
N SER A 23 -6.69 -5.84 -8.17
CA SER A 23 -8.00 -6.50 -8.26
C SER A 23 -8.55 -6.85 -6.87
N ILE A 24 -7.69 -7.31 -5.95
CA ILE A 24 -8.05 -7.59 -4.54
C ILE A 24 -8.47 -6.32 -3.79
N TYR A 25 -7.75 -5.23 -4.03
CA TYR A 25 -8.05 -3.93 -3.45
C TYR A 25 -9.41 -3.41 -3.93
N ALA A 26 -9.61 -3.37 -5.26
CA ALA A 26 -10.75 -2.74 -5.89
C ALA A 26 -12.11 -3.38 -5.55
N ALA A 27 -12.16 -4.70 -5.36
CA ALA A 27 -13.40 -5.41 -5.06
C ALA A 27 -13.14 -6.75 -4.37
N PRO A 28 -14.15 -7.33 -3.69
CA PRO A 28 -14.09 -8.72 -3.24
C PRO A 28 -13.83 -9.68 -4.42
N VAL A 29 -12.86 -10.57 -4.24
CA VAL A 29 -12.44 -11.59 -5.23
C VAL A 29 -12.32 -12.95 -4.56
N GLN A 30 -12.50 -14.02 -5.32
CA GLN A 30 -12.33 -15.39 -4.81
C GLN A 30 -10.88 -15.82 -4.92
N LEU A 31 -10.18 -15.86 -3.80
CA LEU A 31 -8.78 -16.21 -3.64
C LEU A 31 -8.60 -17.69 -3.38
N SER A 32 -7.63 -18.28 -4.08
CA SER A 32 -7.11 -19.62 -3.82
C SER A 32 -5.59 -19.57 -3.83
N LEU A 33 -4.92 -20.50 -3.15
CA LEU A 33 -3.47 -20.66 -3.28
C LEU A 33 -3.14 -21.63 -4.41
N ASP A 34 -2.01 -21.38 -5.07
CA ASP A 34 -1.40 -22.36 -5.97
C ASP A 34 -1.10 -23.65 -5.17
N PRO A 35 -1.51 -24.83 -5.67
CA PRO A 35 -1.30 -26.10 -4.97
C PRO A 35 0.16 -26.38 -4.60
N SER A 36 1.13 -25.81 -5.34
CA SER A 36 2.56 -26.00 -5.05
C SER A 36 2.99 -25.41 -3.70
N ALA A 37 2.28 -24.41 -3.17
CA ALA A 37 2.62 -23.74 -1.93
C ALA A 37 2.49 -24.66 -0.71
N ARG A 38 1.51 -25.58 -0.72
CA ARG A 38 1.17 -26.40 0.46
C ARG A 38 2.31 -27.32 0.87
N ALA A 39 3.04 -27.89 -0.09
CA ALA A 39 4.19 -28.76 0.19
C ALA A 39 5.33 -27.99 0.89
N LEU A 40 5.60 -26.75 0.46
CA LEU A 40 6.63 -25.90 1.07
C LEU A 40 6.28 -25.53 2.52
N MET A 41 5.00 -25.19 2.75
CA MET A 41 4.51 -24.91 4.09
C MET A 41 4.64 -26.11 5.03
N GLN A 42 4.20 -27.29 4.56
CA GLN A 42 4.29 -28.54 5.33
C GLN A 42 5.74 -28.90 5.68
N ALA A 43 6.68 -28.70 4.75
CA ALA A 43 8.10 -28.92 5.01
C ALA A 43 8.62 -28.01 6.14
N SER A 44 8.33 -26.71 6.07
CA SER A 44 8.75 -25.77 7.12
C SER A 44 8.11 -26.05 8.49
N LEU A 45 6.84 -26.46 8.49
CA LEU A 45 6.13 -26.86 9.71
C LEU A 45 6.76 -28.11 10.33
N ALA A 46 7.11 -29.12 9.52
CA ALA A 46 7.77 -30.33 9.98
C ALA A 46 9.13 -30.03 10.64
N THR A 47 9.88 -29.07 10.12
CA THR A 47 11.13 -28.59 10.74
C THR A 47 10.88 -27.98 12.12
N VAL A 48 9.87 -27.11 12.26
CA VAL A 48 9.50 -26.53 13.57
C VAL A 48 9.09 -27.61 14.56
N GLN A 49 8.29 -28.59 14.12
CA GLN A 49 7.87 -29.69 14.97
C GLN A 49 9.06 -30.52 15.46
N ARG A 50 9.98 -30.88 14.55
CA ARG A 50 11.21 -31.60 14.90
C ARG A 50 12.05 -30.86 15.93
N ILE A 51 12.22 -29.55 15.80
CA ILE A 51 12.97 -28.72 16.77
C ILE A 51 12.35 -28.80 18.17
N VAL A 52 11.02 -28.76 18.24
CA VAL A 52 10.28 -28.86 19.49
C VAL A 52 10.41 -30.26 20.09
N ASP A 53 10.28 -31.31 19.27
CA ASP A 53 10.38 -32.71 19.70
C ASP A 53 11.81 -33.08 20.15
N GLU A 54 12.83 -32.49 19.54
CA GLU A 54 14.26 -32.66 19.88
C GLU A 54 14.73 -31.73 21.02
N ASP A 55 13.82 -30.93 21.59
CA ASP A 55 14.08 -30.00 22.70
C ASP A 55 15.20 -28.96 22.45
N GLN A 56 15.43 -28.64 21.17
CA GLN A 56 16.42 -27.64 20.73
C GLN A 56 15.95 -26.22 21.07
N VAL A 57 16.84 -25.38 21.61
CA VAL A 57 16.50 -24.01 21.99
C VAL A 57 16.60 -23.09 20.78
N VAL A 58 15.46 -22.63 20.26
CA VAL A 58 15.39 -21.78 19.06
C VAL A 58 14.46 -20.59 19.28
N TYR A 59 14.98 -19.39 18.94
CA TYR A 59 14.28 -18.13 19.12
C TYR A 59 12.87 -18.14 18.49
N GLY A 60 11.87 -17.73 19.26
CA GLY A 60 10.49 -17.60 18.79
C GLY A 60 9.74 -18.92 18.55
N ILE A 61 10.41 -20.07 18.72
CA ILE A 61 9.79 -21.41 18.70
C ILE A 61 9.49 -21.86 20.13
N ASN A 62 10.52 -21.95 21.00
CA ASN A 62 10.40 -22.38 22.40
C ASN A 62 11.10 -21.47 23.40
N THR A 63 11.40 -20.23 23.00
CA THR A 63 11.92 -19.17 23.88
C THR A 63 10.90 -18.04 24.07
N GLY A 64 11.15 -17.14 25.02
CA GLY A 64 10.49 -15.84 25.07
C GLY A 64 10.88 -14.94 23.88
N PHE A 65 10.30 -13.73 23.84
CA PHE A 65 10.49 -12.75 22.77
C PHE A 65 11.25 -11.51 23.25
N GLY A 66 11.88 -10.78 22.32
CA GLY A 66 12.63 -9.55 22.62
C GLY A 66 13.69 -9.79 23.70
N LYS A 67 13.64 -9.03 24.80
CA LYS A 67 14.58 -9.17 25.93
C LYS A 67 14.56 -10.56 26.59
N LEU A 68 13.50 -11.35 26.39
CA LEU A 68 13.35 -12.71 26.93
C LEU A 68 13.75 -13.79 25.92
N ALA A 69 14.43 -13.44 24.82
CA ALA A 69 14.88 -14.35 23.77
C ALA A 69 15.73 -15.54 24.25
N SER A 70 16.42 -15.42 25.39
CA SER A 70 17.24 -16.47 25.98
C SER A 70 16.51 -17.34 27.02
N THR A 71 15.25 -17.04 27.33
CA THR A 71 14.48 -17.77 28.35
C THR A 71 13.69 -18.89 27.68
N LYS A 72 14.06 -20.15 27.97
CA LYS A 72 13.34 -21.33 27.49
C LYS A 72 11.96 -21.42 28.15
N ILE A 73 10.95 -21.75 27.36
CA ILE A 73 9.56 -21.92 27.79
C ILE A 73 9.23 -23.42 27.78
N ALA A 74 8.60 -23.89 28.85
CA ALA A 74 8.16 -25.28 28.95
C ALA A 74 7.14 -25.61 27.85
N HIS A 75 7.22 -26.83 27.30
CA HIS A 75 6.42 -27.26 26.16
C HIS A 75 4.92 -27.06 26.37
N GLU A 76 4.42 -27.33 27.58
CA GLU A 76 3.00 -27.25 27.95
C GLU A 76 2.48 -25.80 27.94
N ARG A 77 3.38 -24.82 27.99
CA ARG A 77 3.05 -23.39 28.01
C ARG A 77 3.21 -22.71 26.65
N LEU A 78 3.63 -23.43 25.61
CA LEU A 78 3.86 -22.82 24.29
C LEU A 78 2.57 -22.25 23.67
N ALA A 79 1.43 -22.93 23.82
CA ALA A 79 0.14 -22.41 23.37
C ALA A 79 -0.31 -21.17 24.15
N GLU A 80 -0.10 -21.16 25.48
CA GLU A 80 -0.35 -20.01 26.35
C GLU A 80 0.51 -18.81 25.92
N LEU A 81 1.80 -19.05 25.63
CA LEU A 81 2.73 -18.05 25.16
C LEU A 81 2.25 -17.39 23.86
N GLN A 82 1.83 -18.18 22.86
CA GLN A 82 1.33 -17.62 21.59
C GLN A 82 0.08 -16.76 21.79
N ARG A 83 -0.88 -17.24 22.60
CA ARG A 83 -2.10 -16.49 22.91
C ARG A 83 -1.78 -15.18 23.62
N ASN A 84 -0.91 -15.21 24.63
CA ASN A 84 -0.50 -14.03 25.38
C ASN A 84 0.26 -13.03 24.48
N LEU A 85 1.07 -13.52 23.53
CA LEU A 85 1.73 -12.68 22.54
C LEU A 85 0.71 -11.91 21.70
N VAL A 86 -0.26 -12.61 21.10
CA VAL A 86 -1.32 -11.98 20.29
C VAL A 86 -2.07 -10.91 21.09
N LEU A 87 -2.53 -11.25 22.29
CA LEU A 87 -3.32 -10.33 23.12
C LEU A 87 -2.53 -9.11 23.58
N SER A 88 -1.30 -9.31 24.05
CA SER A 88 -0.45 -8.20 24.53
C SER A 88 0.00 -7.25 23.44
N HIS A 89 0.05 -7.70 22.18
CA HIS A 89 0.46 -6.90 21.04
C HIS A 89 -0.72 -6.23 20.33
N SER A 90 -1.98 -6.58 20.66
CA SER A 90 -3.19 -6.00 20.07
C SER A 90 -3.50 -4.59 20.59
N VAL A 91 -2.53 -3.68 20.48
CA VAL A 91 -2.51 -2.33 21.10
C VAL A 91 -2.66 -1.19 20.10
N GLY A 92 -3.07 -1.49 18.85
CA GLY A 92 -3.38 -0.48 17.84
C GLY A 92 -4.51 0.48 18.29
N THR A 93 -4.49 1.71 17.76
CA THR A 93 -5.46 2.79 18.06
C THR A 93 -5.86 3.59 16.82
N GLY A 94 -6.75 4.58 16.99
CA GLY A 94 -7.32 5.39 15.91
C GLY A 94 -8.44 4.68 15.15
N ASP A 95 -8.88 5.32 14.06
CA ASP A 95 -9.95 4.79 13.22
C ASP A 95 -9.55 3.44 12.60
N ALA A 96 -10.55 2.60 12.32
CA ALA A 96 -10.34 1.34 11.65
C ALA A 96 -9.86 1.54 10.21
N LEU A 97 -8.96 0.67 9.76
CA LEU A 97 -8.54 0.60 8.36
C LEU A 97 -9.73 0.31 7.45
N ALA A 98 -9.68 0.87 6.25
CA ALA A 98 -10.70 0.64 5.22
C ALA A 98 -10.74 -0.83 4.78
N ASP A 99 -11.93 -1.30 4.41
CA ASP A 99 -12.19 -2.71 4.08
C ASP A 99 -11.30 -3.28 2.96
N ASP A 100 -11.04 -2.46 1.95
CA ASP A 100 -10.18 -2.75 0.80
C ASP A 100 -8.72 -2.96 1.20
N VAL A 101 -8.22 -2.15 2.13
CA VAL A 101 -6.89 -2.34 2.75
C VAL A 101 -6.88 -3.62 3.59
N VAL A 102 -7.91 -3.90 4.39
CA VAL A 102 -7.97 -5.13 5.19
C VAL A 102 -8.00 -6.39 4.32
N ARG A 103 -8.69 -6.37 3.17
CA ARG A 103 -8.64 -7.46 2.17
C ARG A 103 -7.22 -7.68 1.64
N LEU A 104 -6.50 -6.61 1.31
CA LEU A 104 -5.09 -6.69 0.90
C LEU A 104 -4.21 -7.27 2.02
N ILE A 105 -4.42 -6.86 3.28
CA ILE A 105 -3.66 -7.37 4.44
C ILE A 105 -3.86 -8.88 4.58
N LEU A 106 -5.10 -9.37 4.51
CA LEU A 106 -5.41 -10.80 4.55
C LEU A 106 -4.69 -11.56 3.43
N ALA A 107 -4.76 -11.05 2.20
CA ALA A 107 -4.15 -11.68 1.03
C ALA A 107 -2.61 -11.69 1.12
N THR A 108 -1.98 -10.56 1.43
CA THR A 108 -0.51 -10.43 1.53
C THR A 108 0.06 -11.22 2.70
N LYS A 109 -0.66 -11.33 3.84
CA LYS A 109 -0.26 -12.22 4.94
C LYS A 109 -0.32 -13.68 4.51
N ALA A 110 -1.39 -14.09 3.84
CA ALA A 110 -1.50 -15.43 3.26
C ALA A 110 -0.36 -15.71 2.27
N ILE A 111 -0.05 -14.77 1.36
CA ILE A 111 1.05 -14.88 0.39
C ILE A 111 2.40 -15.06 1.09
N SER A 112 2.71 -14.23 2.09
CA SER A 112 3.98 -14.29 2.82
C SER A 112 4.15 -15.65 3.53
N LEU A 113 3.13 -16.10 4.26
CA LEU A 113 3.17 -17.37 5.00
C LEU A 113 3.26 -18.57 4.04
N ALA A 114 2.55 -18.50 2.91
CA ALA A 114 2.53 -19.54 1.89
C ALA A 114 3.84 -19.67 1.10
N ARG A 115 4.82 -18.78 1.32
CA ARG A 115 6.19 -18.99 0.82
C ARG A 115 6.90 -20.17 1.48
N GLY A 116 6.40 -20.66 2.60
CA GLY A 116 6.92 -21.86 3.25
C GLY A 116 8.20 -21.64 4.03
N HIS A 117 8.40 -20.44 4.59
CA HIS A 117 9.54 -20.13 5.48
C HIS A 117 9.12 -19.83 6.91
N SER A 118 7.82 -19.80 7.20
CA SER A 118 7.30 -19.33 8.48
C SER A 118 7.03 -20.46 9.48
N GLY A 119 7.02 -21.74 9.04
CA GLY A 119 6.75 -22.87 9.93
C GLY A 119 5.35 -22.89 10.53
N ILE A 120 4.37 -22.25 9.87
CA ILE A 120 2.97 -22.17 10.30
C ILE A 120 2.13 -23.24 9.63
N ARG A 121 1.03 -23.65 10.27
CA ARG A 121 0.05 -24.57 9.68
C ARG A 121 -0.62 -24.01 8.41
N PRO A 122 -0.75 -24.83 7.34
CA PRO A 122 -1.54 -24.48 6.15
C PRO A 122 -2.98 -24.05 6.46
N GLU A 123 -3.60 -24.64 7.47
CA GLU A 123 -4.98 -24.39 7.87
C GLU A 123 -5.21 -22.93 8.32
N ILE A 124 -4.19 -22.28 8.88
CA ILE A 124 -4.28 -20.86 9.27
C ILE A 124 -4.28 -19.99 8.01
N VAL A 125 -3.49 -20.33 7.00
CA VAL A 125 -3.48 -19.60 5.73
C VAL A 125 -4.79 -19.82 4.97
N ASP A 126 -5.32 -21.05 4.98
CA ASP A 126 -6.65 -21.34 4.43
C ASP A 126 -7.74 -20.49 5.13
N ALA A 127 -7.63 -20.28 6.45
CA ALA A 127 -8.54 -19.40 7.19
C ALA A 127 -8.42 -17.92 6.78
N LEU A 128 -7.21 -17.39 6.56
CA LEU A 128 -7.02 -16.02 6.06
C LEU A 128 -7.71 -15.80 4.70
N LEU A 129 -7.58 -16.79 3.80
CA LEU A 129 -8.23 -16.75 2.49
C LEU A 129 -9.75 -16.91 2.62
N ALA A 130 -10.23 -17.78 3.51
CA ALA A 130 -11.66 -17.94 3.78
C ALA A 130 -12.29 -16.65 4.31
N MET A 131 -11.61 -15.95 5.23
CA MET A 131 -12.01 -14.62 5.71
C MET A 131 -12.09 -13.61 4.57
N ALA A 132 -11.08 -13.52 3.72
CA ALA A 132 -11.08 -12.63 2.56
C ALA A 132 -12.21 -12.96 1.56
N ASN A 133 -12.39 -14.24 1.25
CA ASN A 133 -13.41 -14.74 0.31
C ASN A 133 -14.84 -14.52 0.80
N ALA A 134 -15.06 -14.60 2.11
CA ALA A 134 -16.34 -14.33 2.75
C ALA A 134 -16.53 -12.84 3.10
N ASN A 135 -15.53 -11.99 2.81
CA ASN A 135 -15.49 -10.58 3.19
C ASN A 135 -15.76 -10.38 4.70
N VAL A 136 -15.16 -11.24 5.51
CA VAL A 136 -15.11 -11.17 6.98
C VAL A 136 -13.80 -10.48 7.35
N LEU A 137 -13.89 -9.21 7.72
CA LEU A 137 -12.74 -8.32 7.77
C LEU A 137 -12.41 -7.94 9.22
N PRO A 138 -11.24 -8.30 9.76
CA PRO A 138 -10.84 -7.86 11.10
C PRO A 138 -10.91 -6.34 11.26
N VAL A 139 -11.37 -5.86 12.41
CA VAL A 139 -11.33 -4.44 12.76
C VAL A 139 -9.90 -4.13 13.20
N ILE A 140 -9.13 -3.53 12.30
CA ILE A 140 -7.71 -3.21 12.53
C ILE A 140 -7.58 -1.69 12.69
N PRO A 141 -7.17 -1.18 13.87
CA PRO A 141 -6.91 0.25 14.05
C PRO A 141 -5.71 0.74 13.23
N ALA A 142 -5.79 1.96 12.69
CA ALA A 142 -4.83 2.49 11.73
C ALA A 142 -3.52 3.05 12.33
N LYS A 143 -3.38 3.18 13.66
CA LYS A 143 -2.20 3.70 14.38
C LYS A 143 -1.61 2.64 15.31
N GLY A 144 -0.30 2.70 15.53
CA GLY A 144 0.39 1.91 16.56
C GLY A 144 1.60 1.10 16.07
N SER A 145 1.73 0.88 14.75
CA SER A 145 2.92 0.27 14.17
C SER A 145 3.99 1.32 13.86
N VAL A 146 5.25 0.92 14.06
CA VAL A 146 6.46 1.66 13.69
C VAL A 146 7.24 0.97 12.56
N GLY A 147 6.76 -0.16 12.03
CA GLY A 147 7.45 -0.94 10.99
C GLY A 147 8.84 -1.44 11.43
N ALA A 148 8.98 -1.84 12.70
CA ALA A 148 10.22 -2.30 13.34
C ALA A 148 10.38 -3.81 13.19
N SER A 149 9.84 -4.62 14.11
CA SER A 149 9.66 -6.08 14.00
C SER A 149 8.43 -6.43 13.14
N GLY A 150 8.20 -5.63 12.10
CA GLY A 150 6.99 -5.64 11.29
C GLY A 150 5.83 -4.88 11.94
N ASP A 151 4.65 -5.09 11.37
CA ASP A 151 3.40 -4.42 11.70
C ASP A 151 2.70 -5.09 12.90
N LEU A 152 3.45 -5.28 13.99
CA LEU A 152 3.05 -6.07 15.16
C LEU A 152 1.63 -5.75 15.65
N ALA A 153 1.38 -4.48 15.98
CA ALA A 153 0.11 -4.07 16.58
C ALA A 153 -1.11 -4.32 15.70
N PRO A 154 -1.15 -3.84 14.43
CA PRO A 154 -2.29 -4.10 13.57
C PRO A 154 -2.41 -5.58 13.15
N LEU A 155 -1.31 -6.32 12.98
CA LEU A 155 -1.38 -7.76 12.69
C LEU A 155 -1.83 -8.59 13.90
N ALA A 156 -1.59 -8.11 15.13
CA ALA A 156 -2.14 -8.72 16.33
C ALA A 156 -3.67 -8.59 16.39
N HIS A 157 -4.24 -7.46 15.98
CA HIS A 157 -5.70 -7.30 15.87
C HIS A 157 -6.32 -8.29 14.87
N LEU A 158 -5.64 -8.56 13.75
CA LEU A 158 -6.03 -9.63 12.82
C LEU A 158 -5.93 -11.01 13.49
N ALA A 159 -4.81 -11.32 14.15
CA ALA A 159 -4.59 -12.60 14.79
C ALA A 159 -5.56 -12.87 15.95
N CYS A 160 -6.01 -11.83 16.66
CA CYS A 160 -7.06 -11.92 17.68
C CYS A 160 -8.31 -12.61 17.12
N VAL A 161 -8.76 -12.23 15.92
CA VAL A 161 -9.96 -12.83 15.29
C VAL A 161 -9.78 -14.33 15.06
N LEU A 162 -8.61 -14.76 14.58
CA LEU A 162 -8.30 -16.18 14.34
C LEU A 162 -8.38 -17.02 15.62
N ILE A 163 -8.04 -16.45 16.78
CA ILE A 163 -8.11 -17.11 18.08
C ILE A 163 -9.44 -16.85 18.83
N GLY A 164 -10.42 -16.26 18.14
CA GLY A 164 -11.77 -16.02 18.66
C GLY A 164 -11.93 -14.73 19.49
N GLU A 165 -10.88 -13.92 19.56
CA GLU A 165 -10.81 -12.65 20.29
C GLU A 165 -10.95 -11.45 19.35
N GLY A 166 -10.99 -10.25 19.91
CA GLY A 166 -11.11 -9.03 19.10
C GLY A 166 -12.43 -8.94 18.33
N GLN A 167 -12.41 -8.21 17.22
CA GLN A 167 -13.61 -7.87 16.46
C GLN A 167 -13.37 -7.97 14.95
N ALA A 168 -14.41 -8.32 14.21
CA ALA A 168 -14.40 -8.28 12.75
C ALA A 168 -15.74 -7.78 12.22
N LYS A 169 -15.74 -7.25 11.00
CA LYS A 169 -16.94 -6.88 10.27
C LYS A 169 -17.44 -8.06 9.44
N VAL A 170 -18.69 -8.45 9.63
CA VAL A 170 -19.41 -9.47 8.87
C VAL A 170 -20.66 -8.82 8.30
N ASN A 171 -20.81 -8.81 6.97
CA ASN A 171 -21.93 -8.17 6.28
C ASN A 171 -22.19 -6.70 6.70
N GLY A 172 -21.12 -5.96 7.01
CA GLY A 172 -21.21 -4.56 7.44
C GLY A 172 -21.41 -4.35 8.94
N THR A 173 -21.67 -5.41 9.72
CA THR A 173 -21.85 -5.32 11.17
C THR A 173 -20.61 -5.80 11.91
N VAL A 174 -20.20 -5.09 12.96
CA VAL A 174 -19.10 -5.51 13.84
C VAL A 174 -19.59 -6.60 14.79
N VAL A 175 -18.89 -7.73 14.81
CA VAL A 175 -19.15 -8.89 15.66
C VAL A 175 -17.87 -9.32 16.39
N SER A 176 -17.98 -10.20 17.38
CA SER A 176 -16.82 -10.76 18.06
C SER A 176 -15.99 -11.67 17.13
N GLY A 177 -14.69 -11.83 17.42
CA GLY A 177 -13.82 -12.74 16.65
C GLY A 177 -14.36 -14.17 16.58
N ALA A 178 -14.90 -14.69 17.69
CA ALA A 178 -15.51 -16.02 17.72
C ALA A 178 -16.75 -16.14 16.80
N GLU A 179 -17.59 -15.10 16.74
CA GLU A 179 -18.72 -15.05 15.80
C GLU A 179 -18.24 -14.97 14.34
N ALA A 180 -17.21 -14.17 14.09
CA ALA A 180 -16.60 -14.04 12.77
C ALA A 180 -16.05 -15.39 12.26
N MET A 181 -15.29 -16.12 13.09
CA MET A 181 -14.79 -17.45 12.72
C MET A 181 -15.93 -18.45 12.46
N ARG A 182 -16.97 -18.45 13.31
CA ARG A 182 -18.15 -19.30 13.09
C ARG A 182 -18.88 -18.97 11.78
N SER A 183 -18.92 -17.69 11.39
CA SER A 183 -19.60 -17.25 10.17
C SER A 183 -18.97 -17.82 8.88
N ILE A 184 -17.67 -18.17 8.93
CA ILE A 184 -16.96 -18.84 7.84
C ILE A 184 -16.82 -20.36 8.07
N GLY A 185 -17.55 -20.92 9.05
CA GLY A 185 -17.57 -22.35 9.32
C GLY A 185 -16.33 -22.89 10.06
N LEU A 186 -15.53 -22.01 10.68
CA LEU A 186 -14.32 -22.40 11.39
C LEU A 186 -14.47 -22.20 12.91
N ALA A 187 -13.82 -23.07 13.69
CA ALA A 187 -13.62 -22.85 15.10
C ALA A 187 -12.39 -21.95 15.33
N PRO A 188 -12.36 -21.13 16.39
CA PRO A 188 -11.15 -20.41 16.80
C PRO A 188 -9.94 -21.33 16.96
N PHE A 189 -8.77 -20.87 16.51
CA PHE A 189 -7.53 -21.63 16.59
C PHE A 189 -6.90 -21.57 17.99
N VAL A 190 -6.37 -22.71 18.43
CA VAL A 190 -5.31 -22.76 19.44
C VAL A 190 -3.99 -22.75 18.69
N LEU A 191 -3.18 -21.72 18.89
CA LEU A 191 -1.92 -21.53 18.18
C LEU A 191 -0.83 -22.47 18.72
N GLY A 192 -0.08 -23.08 17.81
CA GLY A 192 1.09 -23.91 18.09
C GLY A 192 2.39 -23.10 18.11
N PRO A 193 3.55 -23.76 18.32
CA PRO A 193 4.86 -23.11 18.37
C PRO A 193 5.09 -22.18 17.16
N LYS A 194 5.65 -20.98 17.41
CA LYS A 194 5.95 -19.92 16.41
C LYS A 194 4.74 -19.26 15.73
N GLU A 195 3.55 -19.85 15.73
CA GLU A 195 2.44 -19.37 14.90
C GLU A 195 1.96 -17.95 15.28
N GLY A 196 2.00 -17.59 16.56
CA GLY A 196 1.70 -16.22 17.00
C GLY A 196 2.70 -15.22 16.43
N LEU A 197 3.99 -15.56 16.46
CA LEU A 197 5.02 -14.69 15.90
C LEU A 197 4.93 -14.61 14.37
N ALA A 198 4.67 -15.72 13.68
CA ALA A 198 4.49 -15.74 12.22
C ALA A 198 3.31 -14.87 11.75
N LEU A 199 2.22 -14.81 12.54
CA LEU A 199 1.09 -13.94 12.26
C LEU A 199 1.44 -12.46 12.48
N LEU A 200 2.14 -12.13 13.56
CA LEU A 200 2.43 -10.76 13.99
C LEU A 200 3.63 -10.11 13.29
N ASN A 201 4.70 -10.87 12.99
CA ASN A 201 5.86 -10.34 12.28
C ASN A 201 5.58 -10.23 10.77
N GLY A 202 5.99 -9.10 10.19
CA GLY A 202 5.96 -8.86 8.76
C GLY A 202 5.41 -7.50 8.36
N THR A 203 5.53 -7.17 7.08
CA THR A 203 5.35 -5.80 6.56
C THR A 203 4.00 -5.59 5.85
N GLN A 204 3.03 -6.46 6.08
CA GLN A 204 1.81 -6.56 5.28
C GLN A 204 0.88 -5.35 5.41
N VAL A 205 0.81 -4.71 6.57
CA VAL A 205 -0.07 -3.55 6.78
C VAL A 205 0.54 -2.32 6.12
N SER A 206 1.83 -2.10 6.35
CA SER A 206 2.62 -1.06 5.69
C SER A 206 2.57 -1.21 4.17
N THR A 207 2.79 -2.42 3.65
CA THR A 207 2.76 -2.71 2.22
C THR A 207 1.35 -2.52 1.63
N SER A 208 0.31 -2.99 2.31
CA SER A 208 -1.07 -2.87 1.81
C SER A 208 -1.54 -1.42 1.76
N LEU A 209 -1.20 -0.61 2.76
CA LEU A 209 -1.45 0.83 2.76
C LEU A 209 -0.68 1.54 1.63
N ALA A 210 0.59 1.18 1.43
CA ALA A 210 1.40 1.81 0.38
C ALA A 210 0.92 1.42 -1.02
N LEU A 211 0.43 0.19 -1.21
CA LEU A 211 -0.24 -0.24 -2.43
C LEU A 211 -1.53 0.53 -2.68
N ALA A 212 -2.37 0.74 -1.65
CA ALA A 212 -3.57 1.56 -1.77
C ALA A 212 -3.21 3.01 -2.18
N GLY A 213 -2.21 3.60 -1.54
CA GLY A 213 -1.68 4.92 -1.88
C GLY A 213 -1.13 4.99 -3.32
N LEU A 214 -0.39 3.97 -3.77
CA LEU A 214 0.08 3.86 -5.16
C LEU A 214 -1.09 3.83 -6.15
N PHE A 215 -2.12 3.02 -5.88
CA PHE A 215 -3.29 2.91 -6.75
C PHE A 215 -4.09 4.22 -6.83
N GLY A 216 -4.21 4.92 -5.71
CA GLY A 216 -4.76 6.27 -5.65
C GLY A 216 -3.91 7.26 -6.45
N ALA A 217 -2.59 7.22 -6.29
CA ALA A 217 -1.66 8.11 -6.98
C ALA A 217 -1.70 7.93 -8.51
N GLU A 218 -1.78 6.69 -9.02
CA GLU A 218 -1.92 6.45 -10.45
C GLU A 218 -3.26 6.96 -11.00
N SER A 219 -4.33 6.87 -10.22
CA SER A 219 -5.65 7.41 -10.57
C SER A 219 -5.60 8.94 -10.66
N VAL A 220 -4.98 9.59 -9.66
CA VAL A 220 -4.75 11.04 -9.64
C VAL A 220 -3.83 11.47 -10.79
N PHE A 221 -2.79 10.70 -11.09
CA PHE A 221 -1.89 10.94 -12.21
C PHE A 221 -2.63 10.95 -13.55
N ALA A 222 -3.46 9.93 -13.81
CA ALA A 222 -4.26 9.84 -15.03
C ALA A 222 -5.24 11.01 -15.15
N ALA A 223 -5.95 11.34 -14.06
CA ALA A 223 -6.87 12.48 -14.03
C ALA A 223 -6.13 13.81 -14.28
N ALA A 224 -4.97 14.01 -13.67
CA ALA A 224 -4.16 15.21 -13.84
C ALA A 224 -3.62 15.37 -15.26
N LEU A 225 -3.32 14.27 -15.96
CA LEU A 225 -2.90 14.29 -17.36
C LEU A 225 -4.02 14.78 -18.27
N VAL A 226 -5.24 14.23 -18.10
CA VAL A 226 -6.43 14.66 -18.86
C VAL A 226 -6.77 16.12 -18.54
N ALA A 227 -6.81 16.50 -17.26
CA ALA A 227 -7.04 17.88 -16.84
C ALA A 227 -5.98 18.85 -17.40
N GLY A 228 -4.73 18.40 -17.51
CA GLY A 228 -3.64 19.14 -18.16
C GLY A 228 -3.89 19.39 -19.64
N CYS A 229 -4.36 18.37 -20.38
CA CYS A 229 -4.71 18.50 -21.79
C CYS A 229 -5.87 19.49 -21.99
N LEU A 230 -6.93 19.38 -21.18
CA LEU A 230 -8.06 20.32 -21.20
C LEU A 230 -7.63 21.75 -20.88
N SER A 231 -6.72 21.93 -19.92
CA SER A 231 -6.17 23.24 -19.57
C SER A 231 -5.34 23.82 -20.72
N LEU A 232 -4.56 22.98 -21.43
CA LEU A 232 -3.79 23.39 -22.60
C LEU A 232 -4.71 23.86 -23.73
N GLU A 233 -5.76 23.12 -24.03
CA GLU A 233 -6.74 23.52 -25.05
C GLU A 233 -7.48 24.80 -24.66
N ALA A 234 -7.91 24.92 -23.41
CA ALA A 234 -8.66 26.08 -22.92
C ALA A 234 -7.91 27.41 -23.14
N ILE A 235 -6.58 27.40 -23.01
CA ILE A 235 -5.74 28.59 -23.22
C ILE A 235 -5.20 28.71 -24.63
N LYS A 236 -5.58 27.82 -25.54
CA LYS A 236 -5.03 27.74 -26.90
C LYS A 236 -3.50 27.61 -26.87
N GLY A 237 -3.02 26.70 -26.02
CA GLY A 237 -1.60 26.45 -25.77
C GLY A 237 -0.93 25.71 -26.93
N SER A 238 0.40 25.79 -26.98
CA SER A 238 1.20 25.17 -28.03
C SER A 238 1.41 23.67 -27.77
N VAL A 239 1.17 22.83 -28.77
CA VAL A 239 1.50 21.40 -28.73
C VAL A 239 2.97 21.10 -29.09
N LYS A 240 3.71 22.09 -29.61
CA LYS A 240 5.12 21.91 -30.00
C LYS A 240 6.03 21.39 -28.88
N PRO A 241 5.88 21.81 -27.60
CA PRO A 241 6.70 21.29 -26.51
C PRO A 241 6.52 19.80 -26.20
N PHE A 242 5.50 19.16 -26.79
CA PHE A 242 5.20 17.75 -26.65
C PHE A 242 5.78 16.91 -27.81
N ASP A 243 6.54 17.51 -28.73
CA ASP A 243 7.19 16.81 -29.84
C ASP A 243 8.15 15.71 -29.34
N ALA A 244 8.01 14.49 -29.87
CA ALA A 244 8.76 13.32 -29.44
C ALA A 244 10.27 13.56 -29.37
N ARG A 245 10.83 14.30 -30.35
CA ARG A 245 12.27 14.56 -30.46
C ARG A 245 12.83 15.33 -29.27
N ILE A 246 12.04 16.21 -28.65
CA ILE A 246 12.45 16.96 -27.45
C ILE A 246 12.67 15.99 -26.28
N HIS A 247 11.77 15.02 -26.13
CA HIS A 247 11.79 14.10 -25.01
C HIS A 247 12.80 12.96 -25.22
N GLU A 248 12.91 12.46 -26.45
CA GLU A 248 13.95 11.52 -26.87
C GLU A 248 15.35 12.10 -26.68
N ALA A 249 15.57 13.36 -27.02
CA ALA A 249 16.85 14.04 -26.79
C ALA A 249 17.22 14.13 -25.29
N ARG A 250 16.24 14.11 -24.38
CA ARG A 250 16.49 14.09 -22.92
C ARG A 250 16.66 12.67 -22.36
N GLY A 251 15.95 11.68 -22.91
CA GLY A 251 16.11 10.26 -22.59
C GLY A 251 15.41 9.75 -21.32
N GLN A 252 14.60 10.56 -20.63
CA GLN A 252 13.85 10.12 -19.44
C GLN A 252 12.57 9.36 -19.86
N ALA A 253 12.42 8.12 -19.40
CA ALA A 253 11.37 7.21 -19.86
C ALA A 253 9.96 7.72 -19.55
N GLY A 254 9.71 8.15 -18.30
CA GLY A 254 8.42 8.69 -17.89
C GLY A 254 8.07 9.97 -18.65
N GLN A 255 9.05 10.84 -18.90
CA GLN A 255 8.84 12.05 -19.69
C GLN A 255 8.45 11.74 -21.14
N ILE A 256 9.12 10.77 -21.77
CA ILE A 256 8.79 10.32 -23.14
C ILE A 256 7.36 9.76 -23.17
N ALA A 257 7.01 8.92 -22.20
CA ALA A 257 5.69 8.32 -22.09
C ALA A 257 4.59 9.38 -21.90
N VAL A 258 4.78 10.35 -21.00
CA VAL A 258 3.81 11.43 -20.77
C VAL A 258 3.64 12.27 -22.02
N ALA A 259 4.72 12.66 -22.70
CA ALA A 259 4.61 13.43 -23.94
C ALA A 259 3.83 12.67 -25.01
N ALA A 260 4.09 11.37 -25.17
CA ALA A 260 3.35 10.53 -26.09
C ALA A 260 1.86 10.45 -25.73
N ALA A 261 1.53 10.31 -24.45
CA ALA A 261 0.16 10.27 -23.98
C ALA A 261 -0.58 11.59 -24.21
N VAL A 262 0.06 12.74 -23.96
CA VAL A 262 -0.53 14.06 -24.28
C VAL A 262 -0.79 14.21 -25.77
N ARG A 263 0.18 13.85 -26.63
CA ARG A 263 -0.04 13.89 -28.09
C ARG A 263 -1.20 13.00 -28.52
N ALA A 264 -1.33 11.80 -27.94
CA ALA A 264 -2.42 10.89 -28.25
C ALA A 264 -3.78 11.41 -27.78
N LEU A 265 -3.84 12.06 -26.61
CA LEU A 265 -5.07 12.65 -26.08
C LEU A 265 -5.55 13.88 -26.86
N LEU A 266 -4.63 14.62 -27.50
CA LEU A 266 -4.92 15.82 -28.29
C LEU A 266 -5.06 15.53 -29.79
N ASP A 267 -4.88 14.28 -30.23
CA ASP A 267 -5.00 13.91 -31.63
C ASP A 267 -6.42 14.22 -32.15
N GLY A 268 -6.49 14.91 -33.29
CA GLY A 268 -7.75 15.36 -33.87
C GLY A 268 -8.41 16.58 -33.18
N SER A 269 -7.73 17.26 -32.25
CA SER A 269 -8.27 18.49 -31.64
C SER A 269 -8.52 19.59 -32.68
N ALA A 270 -9.77 20.08 -32.72
CA ALA A 270 -10.13 21.27 -33.50
C ALA A 270 -9.58 22.57 -32.87
N ILE A 271 -9.25 22.56 -31.57
CA ILE A 271 -8.75 23.75 -30.87
C ILE A 271 -7.30 24.02 -31.25
N ASP A 272 -6.44 23.00 -31.28
CA ASP A 272 -5.02 23.12 -31.63
C ASP A 272 -4.82 23.84 -32.98
N THR A 273 -5.62 23.47 -33.99
CA THR A 273 -5.55 24.08 -35.32
C THR A 273 -6.28 25.42 -35.45
N SER A 274 -7.04 25.85 -34.44
CA SER A 274 -7.86 27.07 -34.47
C SER A 274 -7.07 28.37 -34.29
N HIS A 275 -5.80 28.29 -33.88
CA HIS A 275 -5.01 29.44 -33.47
C HIS A 275 -3.57 29.47 -34.03
N PRO A 276 -3.34 29.20 -35.33
CA PRO A 276 -2.00 29.07 -35.90
C PRO A 276 -1.17 30.36 -35.80
N ASN A 277 -1.83 31.52 -35.70
CA ASN A 277 -1.21 32.85 -35.69
C ASN A 277 -1.55 33.66 -34.41
N CYS A 278 -1.74 33.01 -33.26
CA CYS A 278 -2.13 33.69 -32.01
C CYS A 278 -1.01 34.52 -31.33
N GLY A 279 0.18 34.62 -31.93
CA GLY A 279 1.30 35.39 -31.38
C GLY A 279 1.97 34.79 -30.14
N ARG A 280 1.49 33.64 -29.65
CA ARG A 280 2.02 32.94 -28.47
C ARG A 280 3.38 32.30 -28.79
N VAL A 281 4.43 32.78 -28.12
CA VAL A 281 5.82 32.30 -28.33
C VAL A 281 6.15 31.12 -27.43
N GLN A 282 5.80 31.18 -26.14
CA GLN A 282 5.96 30.09 -25.18
C GLN A 282 4.82 30.09 -24.17
N ASP A 283 4.38 28.89 -23.79
CA ASP A 283 3.50 28.71 -22.64
C ASP A 283 4.25 28.73 -21.31
N PRO A 284 3.60 29.14 -20.22
CA PRO A 284 4.11 28.96 -18.86
C PRO A 284 4.42 27.50 -18.54
N TYR A 285 5.29 27.29 -17.55
CA TYR A 285 5.84 25.96 -17.27
C TYR A 285 4.79 24.95 -16.79
N SER A 286 3.72 25.39 -16.13
CA SER A 286 2.62 24.50 -15.71
C SER A 286 1.91 23.82 -16.89
N ILE A 287 2.09 24.34 -18.10
CA ILE A 287 1.61 23.79 -19.38
C ILE A 287 2.78 23.14 -20.13
N ARG A 288 3.84 23.92 -20.39
CA ARG A 288 4.96 23.51 -21.24
C ARG A 288 5.81 22.39 -20.65
N CYS A 289 5.91 22.31 -19.32
CA CYS A 289 6.75 21.35 -18.61
C CYS A 289 5.97 20.14 -18.08
N VAL A 290 4.71 19.93 -18.51
CA VAL A 290 3.91 18.76 -18.12
C VAL A 290 4.66 17.45 -18.35
N PRO A 291 5.31 17.21 -19.51
CA PRO A 291 6.07 15.97 -19.71
C PRO A 291 7.21 15.78 -18.71
N GLN A 292 7.91 16.86 -18.35
CA GLN A 292 9.08 16.82 -17.47
C GLN A 292 8.65 16.53 -16.02
N VAL A 293 7.63 17.22 -15.52
CA VAL A 293 7.17 17.10 -14.12
C VAL A 293 6.37 15.83 -13.92
N MET A 294 5.35 15.60 -14.74
CA MET A 294 4.54 14.39 -14.64
C MET A 294 5.38 13.16 -15.02
N GLY A 295 6.32 13.29 -15.96
CA GLY A 295 7.23 12.18 -16.30
C GLY A 295 8.10 11.73 -15.13
N ALA A 296 8.64 12.67 -14.34
CA ALA A 296 9.37 12.35 -13.12
C ALA A 296 8.47 11.67 -12.07
N CYS A 297 7.22 12.11 -11.94
CA CYS A 297 6.24 11.45 -11.08
C CYS A 297 5.97 10.00 -11.54
N LEU A 298 5.80 9.78 -12.85
CA LEU A 298 5.54 8.45 -13.42
C LEU A 298 6.70 7.48 -13.16
N ASP A 299 7.94 7.91 -13.37
CA ASP A 299 9.12 7.08 -13.11
C ASP A 299 9.23 6.70 -11.62
N ASN A 300 8.92 7.64 -10.72
CA ASN A 300 8.87 7.40 -9.28
C ASN A 300 7.74 6.43 -8.87
N LEU A 301 6.54 6.56 -9.46
CA LEU A 301 5.44 5.62 -9.22
C LEU A 301 5.77 4.22 -9.74
N HIS A 302 6.44 4.10 -10.89
CA HIS A 302 6.92 2.81 -11.39
C HIS A 302 7.99 2.18 -10.47
N HIS A 303 8.90 3.00 -9.92
CA HIS A 303 9.86 2.54 -8.94
C HIS A 303 9.15 1.99 -7.69
N ALA A 304 8.18 2.74 -7.16
CA ALA A 304 7.39 2.32 -6.00
C ALA A 304 6.61 1.04 -6.28
N ALA A 305 5.95 0.95 -7.44
CA ALA A 305 5.24 -0.24 -7.90
C ALA A 305 6.13 -1.49 -7.90
N ARG A 306 7.36 -1.38 -8.39
CA ARG A 306 8.33 -2.49 -8.39
C ARG A 306 8.67 -2.95 -6.98
N VAL A 307 9.01 -2.02 -6.08
CA VAL A 307 9.37 -2.34 -4.69
C VAL A 307 8.19 -2.96 -3.95
N LEU A 308 7.00 -2.38 -4.05
CA LEU A 308 5.81 -2.88 -3.37
C LEU A 308 5.35 -4.24 -3.92
N THR A 309 5.55 -4.51 -5.22
CA THR A 309 5.28 -5.84 -5.79
C THR A 309 6.22 -6.90 -5.21
N ILE A 310 7.50 -6.57 -5.00
CA ILE A 310 8.46 -7.46 -4.37
C ILE A 310 8.05 -7.70 -2.91
N GLU A 311 7.75 -6.64 -2.17
CA GLU A 311 7.42 -6.72 -0.75
C GLU A 311 6.11 -7.48 -0.48
N ALA A 312 5.08 -7.28 -1.31
CA ALA A 312 3.83 -8.04 -1.22
C ALA A 312 4.01 -9.55 -1.42
N ASN A 313 5.15 -9.95 -1.97
CA ASN A 313 5.57 -11.32 -2.24
C ASN A 313 6.74 -11.77 -1.34
N ALA A 314 7.13 -10.99 -0.34
CA ALA A 314 8.23 -11.31 0.55
C ALA A 314 7.82 -12.32 1.64
N ALA A 315 8.79 -13.11 2.11
CA ALA A 315 8.69 -13.80 3.39
C ALA A 315 9.29 -12.88 4.44
N SER A 316 8.42 -12.16 5.15
CA SER A 316 8.80 -11.04 6.02
C SER A 316 8.71 -11.36 7.52
N ASP A 317 8.38 -12.59 7.91
CA ASP A 317 8.37 -12.98 9.33
C ASP A 317 9.77 -13.36 9.82
N ASN A 318 9.90 -13.67 11.12
CA ASN A 318 11.17 -14.05 11.72
C ASN A 318 10.96 -15.01 12.91
N PRO A 319 11.88 -15.96 13.18
CA PRO A 319 12.94 -16.43 12.27
C PRO A 319 12.40 -17.13 11.03
N LEU A 320 13.24 -17.29 10.01
CA LEU A 320 12.89 -18.05 8.80
C LEU A 320 13.41 -19.49 8.89
N VAL A 321 12.61 -20.40 8.35
CA VAL A 321 12.91 -21.84 8.24
C VAL A 321 13.33 -22.15 6.81
N PHE A 322 14.44 -22.85 6.65
CA PHE A 322 15.00 -23.23 5.35
C PHE A 322 14.92 -24.75 5.12
N ASP A 323 15.03 -25.14 3.86
CA ASP A 323 14.88 -26.52 3.37
C ASP A 323 15.97 -27.46 3.88
N ASN A 324 17.16 -26.93 4.18
CA ASN A 324 18.24 -27.65 4.85
C ASN A 324 17.99 -27.90 6.34
N GLY A 325 16.87 -27.41 6.89
CA GLY A 325 16.50 -27.55 8.30
C GLY A 325 16.99 -26.42 9.19
N ASP A 326 17.71 -25.43 8.65
CA ASP A 326 18.17 -24.28 9.42
C ASP A 326 17.01 -23.36 9.80
N VAL A 327 17.10 -22.80 11.01
CA VAL A 327 16.23 -21.71 11.47
C VAL A 327 17.10 -20.50 11.77
N ILE A 328 16.96 -19.47 10.95
CA ILE A 328 17.85 -18.31 10.96
C ILE A 328 17.04 -17.08 11.37
N SER A 329 17.49 -16.40 12.42
CA SER A 329 16.98 -15.08 12.78
C SER A 329 17.62 -14.02 11.89
N GLY A 330 16.80 -13.22 11.22
CA GLY A 330 17.18 -12.09 10.39
C GLY A 330 16.34 -10.85 10.70
N GLY A 331 16.20 -9.96 9.72
CA GLY A 331 15.52 -8.67 9.86
C GLY A 331 14.53 -8.35 8.74
N ASN A 332 14.01 -9.37 8.03
CA ASN A 332 13.09 -9.17 6.89
C ASN A 332 11.76 -8.49 7.27
N PHE A 333 11.48 -8.38 8.57
CA PHE A 333 10.34 -7.65 9.09
C PHE A 333 10.50 -6.11 9.03
N HIS A 334 11.70 -5.60 8.74
CA HIS A 334 12.00 -4.17 8.78
C HIS A 334 11.55 -3.51 7.47
N ALA A 335 10.50 -2.69 7.53
CA ALA A 335 9.80 -2.18 6.35
C ALA A 335 10.46 -0.95 5.68
N GLU A 336 11.79 -0.82 5.75
CA GLU A 336 12.50 0.36 5.20
C GLU A 336 12.26 0.57 3.70
N PRO A 337 12.28 -0.49 2.85
CA PRO A 337 11.98 -0.32 1.44
C PRO A 337 10.57 0.24 1.20
N VAL A 338 9.60 -0.16 2.03
CA VAL A 338 8.22 0.34 1.98
C VAL A 338 8.15 1.80 2.42
N ALA A 339 8.86 2.17 3.48
CA ALA A 339 8.90 3.54 3.98
C ALA A 339 9.44 4.51 2.93
N PHE A 340 10.55 4.17 2.27
CA PHE A 340 11.12 5.00 1.21
C PHE A 340 10.17 5.18 0.04
N VAL A 341 9.54 4.11 -0.44
CA VAL A 341 8.63 4.26 -1.59
C VAL A 341 7.32 4.94 -1.22
N ALA A 342 6.86 4.82 0.03
CA ALA A 342 5.73 5.62 0.51
C ALA A 342 6.07 7.12 0.54
N ASP A 343 7.27 7.49 0.97
CA ASP A 343 7.74 8.88 0.92
C ASP A 343 7.88 9.38 -0.53
N ILE A 344 8.38 8.54 -1.44
CA ILE A 344 8.47 8.86 -2.88
C ILE A 344 7.07 9.07 -3.50
N ILE A 345 6.07 8.23 -3.15
CA ILE A 345 4.70 8.43 -3.61
C ILE A 345 4.14 9.76 -3.10
N ALA A 346 4.40 10.11 -1.83
CA ALA A 346 3.95 11.39 -1.27
C ALA A 346 4.51 12.59 -2.05
N LEU A 347 5.81 12.55 -2.41
CA LEU A 347 6.44 13.57 -3.26
C LEU A 347 5.78 13.64 -4.64
N ALA A 348 5.53 12.50 -5.28
CA ALA A 348 4.89 12.45 -6.59
C ALA A 348 3.47 13.04 -6.55
N VAL A 349 2.66 12.67 -5.54
CA VAL A 349 1.29 13.19 -5.38
C VAL A 349 1.29 14.69 -5.12
N ALA A 350 2.22 15.18 -4.28
CA ALA A 350 2.37 16.62 -4.02
C ALA A 350 2.71 17.40 -5.30
N GLU A 351 3.64 16.91 -6.12
CA GLU A 351 4.04 17.58 -7.37
C GLU A 351 2.93 17.54 -8.44
N ILE A 352 2.18 16.43 -8.54
CA ILE A 352 1.00 16.33 -9.41
C ILE A 352 -0.05 17.38 -9.02
N GLY A 353 -0.33 17.51 -7.71
CA GLY A 353 -1.24 18.51 -7.17
C GLY A 353 -0.76 19.94 -7.44
N ALA A 354 0.53 20.21 -7.17
CA ALA A 354 1.14 21.53 -7.34
C ALA A 354 1.09 22.01 -8.79
N ILE A 355 1.49 21.17 -9.77
CA ILE A 355 1.44 21.58 -11.17
C ILE A 355 0.00 21.76 -11.68
N SER A 356 -0.95 20.97 -11.17
CA SER A 356 -2.37 21.12 -11.49
C SER A 356 -2.93 22.44 -10.95
N GLU A 357 -2.62 22.78 -9.71
CA GLU A 357 -3.04 24.04 -9.09
C GLU A 357 -2.43 25.25 -9.81
N ARG A 358 -1.17 25.18 -10.26
CA ARG A 358 -0.56 26.24 -11.09
C ARG A 358 -1.25 26.40 -12.45
N ARG A 359 -1.82 25.34 -13.04
CA ARG A 359 -2.65 25.45 -14.26
C ARG A 359 -3.99 26.10 -13.97
N LEU A 360 -4.63 25.78 -12.84
CA LEU A 360 -5.85 26.46 -12.41
C LEU A 360 -5.60 27.97 -12.22
N SER A 361 -4.53 28.34 -11.52
CA SER A 361 -4.14 29.74 -11.34
C SER A 361 -3.95 30.47 -12.68
N LEU A 362 -3.26 29.81 -13.63
CA LEU A 362 -3.06 30.35 -14.98
C LEU A 362 -4.38 30.60 -15.72
N LEU A 363 -5.33 29.67 -15.65
CA LEU A 363 -6.64 29.81 -16.33
C LEU A 363 -7.42 31.04 -15.86
N LEU A 364 -7.27 31.42 -14.60
CA LEU A 364 -8.03 32.50 -13.96
C LEU A 364 -7.45 33.90 -14.23
N ASP A 365 -6.21 33.98 -14.73
CA ASP A 365 -5.52 35.21 -15.09
C ASP A 365 -5.72 35.55 -16.58
N PRO A 366 -6.48 36.61 -16.93
CA PRO A 366 -6.71 37.00 -18.33
C PRO A 366 -5.43 37.27 -19.11
N GLY A 367 -4.38 37.76 -18.45
CA GLY A 367 -3.10 38.07 -19.09
C GLY A 367 -2.36 36.81 -19.55
N LEU A 368 -2.62 35.67 -18.91
CA LEU A 368 -2.00 34.39 -19.23
C LEU A 368 -2.92 33.47 -20.05
N SER A 369 -4.21 33.41 -19.71
CA SER A 369 -5.18 32.52 -20.35
C SER A 369 -5.80 33.12 -21.61
N GLY A 370 -5.91 34.45 -21.70
CA GLY A 370 -6.71 35.12 -22.72
C GLY A 370 -8.22 34.92 -22.56
N LEU A 371 -8.66 34.42 -21.41
CA LEU A 371 -10.07 34.21 -21.04
C LEU A 371 -10.56 35.33 -20.10
N PRO A 372 -11.89 35.50 -19.92
CA PRO A 372 -12.42 36.40 -18.91
C PRO A 372 -11.87 36.10 -17.52
N ALA A 373 -11.66 37.14 -16.71
CA ALA A 373 -11.12 37.01 -15.36
C ALA A 373 -11.96 36.02 -14.54
N PHE A 374 -11.28 35.09 -13.87
CA PHE A 374 -11.92 34.04 -13.06
C PHE A 374 -12.93 33.17 -13.81
N LEU A 375 -12.82 33.08 -15.15
CA LEU A 375 -13.66 32.28 -16.04
C LEU A 375 -15.16 32.60 -15.95
N ILE A 376 -15.50 33.89 -15.77
CA ILE A 376 -16.89 34.34 -15.67
C ILE A 376 -17.15 35.58 -16.53
N LEU A 377 -18.38 35.68 -17.05
CA LEU A 377 -18.88 36.92 -17.66
C LEU A 377 -19.29 37.92 -16.55
N ASP A 378 -19.31 39.20 -16.88
CA ASP A 378 -19.63 40.28 -15.93
C ASP A 378 -18.74 40.25 -14.66
N SER A 379 -17.44 40.03 -14.89
CA SER A 379 -16.40 40.08 -13.85
C SER A 379 -16.40 41.47 -13.21
N GLY A 380 -16.86 41.55 -11.95
CA GLY A 380 -17.12 42.81 -11.25
C GLY A 380 -18.33 42.71 -10.32
N VAL A 381 -19.32 41.89 -10.69
CA VAL A 381 -20.43 41.50 -9.80
C VAL A 381 -20.47 39.99 -9.52
N ASN A 382 -19.82 39.19 -10.37
CA ASN A 382 -19.65 37.75 -10.17
C ASN A 382 -18.19 37.42 -9.83
N SER A 383 -17.98 36.49 -8.90
CA SER A 383 -16.65 36.05 -8.48
C SER A 383 -16.13 34.83 -9.25
N GLY A 384 -16.97 34.16 -10.05
CA GLY A 384 -16.57 33.00 -10.85
C GLY A 384 -15.83 31.94 -10.02
N PHE A 385 -14.66 31.51 -10.51
CA PHE A 385 -13.81 30.51 -9.88
C PHE A 385 -12.77 31.08 -8.89
N MET A 386 -12.86 32.36 -8.55
CA MET A 386 -11.88 33.04 -7.68
C MET A 386 -11.65 32.31 -6.36
N ILE A 387 -12.71 31.91 -5.65
CA ILE A 387 -12.56 31.24 -4.34
C ILE A 387 -12.33 29.73 -4.49
N ALA A 388 -12.76 29.12 -5.59
CA ALA A 388 -12.40 27.73 -5.90
C ALA A 388 -10.87 27.56 -6.01
N GLN A 389 -10.18 28.56 -6.57
CA GLN A 389 -8.72 28.62 -6.59
C GLN A 389 -8.12 28.59 -5.18
N VAL A 390 -8.69 29.36 -4.25
CA VAL A 390 -8.20 29.44 -2.86
C VAL A 390 -8.28 28.08 -2.19
N THR A 391 -9.37 27.34 -2.41
CA THR A 391 -9.49 25.96 -1.93
C THR A 391 -8.44 25.04 -2.56
N ALA A 392 -8.22 25.12 -3.88
CA ALA A 392 -7.20 24.31 -4.54
C ALA A 392 -5.78 24.60 -4.03
N ALA A 393 -5.46 25.88 -3.80
CA ALA A 393 -4.18 26.30 -3.22
C ALA A 393 -3.98 25.76 -1.80
N ALA A 394 -5.03 25.79 -0.96
CA ALA A 394 -4.97 25.25 0.39
C ALA A 394 -4.70 23.74 0.40
N LEU A 395 -5.40 22.98 -0.46
CA LEU A 395 -5.23 21.52 -0.57
C LEU A 395 -3.84 21.15 -1.14
N ALA A 396 -3.35 21.89 -2.14
CA ALA A 396 -2.01 21.67 -2.68
C ALA A 396 -0.91 21.97 -1.64
N ALA A 397 -1.10 23.01 -0.81
CA ALA A 397 -0.17 23.35 0.27
C ALA A 397 -0.16 22.29 1.39
N GLU A 398 -1.32 21.73 1.74
CA GLU A 398 -1.41 20.63 2.71
C GLU A 398 -0.61 19.41 2.26
N ASN A 399 -0.69 19.04 0.97
CA ASN A 399 0.11 17.94 0.41
C ASN A 399 1.62 18.18 0.52
N GLN A 400 2.10 19.43 0.43
CA GLN A 400 3.53 19.74 0.61
C GLN A 400 3.98 19.46 2.05
N CYS A 401 3.15 19.81 3.04
CA CYS A 401 3.42 19.46 4.43
C CYS A 401 3.41 17.93 4.64
N LEU A 402 2.45 17.25 4.00
CA LEU A 402 2.32 15.79 4.04
C LEU A 402 3.40 15.06 3.25
N ALA A 403 4.23 15.74 2.46
CA ALA A 403 5.32 15.11 1.70
C ALA A 403 6.63 14.97 2.51
N ASN A 404 6.73 15.58 3.69
CA ASN A 404 7.93 15.49 4.55
C ASN A 404 8.27 14.02 4.88
N PRO A 405 9.47 13.51 4.58
CA PRO A 405 9.76 12.09 4.67
C PRO A 405 9.57 11.55 6.09
N SER A 406 8.84 10.44 6.21
CA SER A 406 8.63 9.76 7.49
C SER A 406 9.73 8.76 7.81
N SER A 407 10.34 8.18 6.78
CA SER A 407 11.41 7.18 6.87
C SER A 407 12.68 7.66 7.58
N VAL A 408 12.91 8.98 7.62
CA VAL A 408 14.06 9.58 8.31
C VAL A 408 13.85 9.74 9.82
N THR A 409 12.68 9.34 10.32
CA THR A 409 12.36 9.36 11.76
C THR A 409 12.45 7.95 12.33
N SER A 410 13.23 7.79 13.39
CA SER A 410 13.32 6.53 14.12
C SER A 410 13.39 6.83 15.62
N LEU A 411 12.67 6.06 16.43
CA LEU A 411 12.70 6.14 17.89
C LEU A 411 12.89 4.72 18.45
N PRO A 412 13.89 4.50 19.33
CA PRO A 412 14.16 3.17 19.85
C PRO A 412 13.02 2.68 20.75
N THR A 413 12.62 1.43 20.57
CA THR A 413 11.61 0.73 21.37
C THR A 413 12.22 -0.47 22.09
N SER A 414 11.43 -1.09 22.98
CA SER A 414 11.80 -2.37 23.61
C SER A 414 13.16 -2.35 24.34
N ALA A 415 13.44 -1.25 25.07
CA ALA A 415 14.69 -1.01 25.79
C ALA A 415 15.94 -1.07 24.89
N ASN A 416 15.88 -0.44 23.71
CA ASN A 416 16.92 -0.40 22.67
C ASN A 416 17.22 -1.74 22.00
N GLN A 417 16.38 -2.76 22.18
CA GLN A 417 16.48 -3.97 21.37
C GLN A 417 15.97 -3.73 19.94
N GLU A 418 15.00 -2.83 19.79
CA GLU A 418 14.49 -2.31 18.52
C GLU A 418 14.98 -0.85 18.41
N ASP A 419 16.26 -0.68 18.12
CA ASP A 419 16.95 0.62 18.13
C ASP A 419 16.78 1.43 16.83
N HIS A 420 16.33 0.77 15.76
CA HIS A 420 16.00 1.39 14.47
C HIS A 420 14.68 0.86 13.92
N VAL A 421 13.84 1.77 13.42
CA VAL A 421 12.50 1.48 12.88
C VAL A 421 12.22 2.32 11.63
N SER A 422 11.36 1.83 10.75
CA SER A 422 11.14 2.45 9.43
C SER A 422 10.05 3.52 9.36
N MET A 423 9.12 3.52 10.32
CA MET A 423 7.88 4.31 10.28
C MET A 423 7.00 4.08 9.03
N ALA A 424 7.20 2.97 8.31
CA ALA A 424 6.53 2.68 7.04
C ALA A 424 5.01 2.75 7.13
N THR A 425 4.40 2.29 8.22
CA THR A 425 2.93 2.29 8.37
C THR A 425 2.36 3.70 8.39
N TYR A 426 3.03 4.65 9.07
CA TYR A 426 2.62 6.06 9.04
C TYR A 426 2.86 6.66 7.64
N GLY A 427 4.05 6.44 7.07
CA GLY A 427 4.42 6.93 5.75
C GLY A 427 3.48 6.45 4.64
N ALA A 428 2.97 5.23 4.75
CA ALA A 428 2.00 4.66 3.83
C ALA A 428 0.58 5.18 4.08
N ARG A 429 0.12 5.25 5.34
CA ARG A 429 -1.23 5.71 5.68
C ARG A 429 -1.51 7.15 5.25
N ARG A 430 -0.51 8.03 5.30
CA ARG A 430 -0.71 9.45 4.93
C ARG A 430 -1.03 9.68 3.45
N LEU A 431 -0.91 8.65 2.60
CA LEU A 431 -1.17 8.74 1.16
C LEU A 431 -2.67 8.72 0.81
N GLY A 432 -3.53 8.33 1.74
CA GLY A 432 -4.98 8.20 1.53
C GLY A 432 -5.58 7.14 2.43
#